data_AF-A0A9E4HR75-F1
#
_entry.id   AF-A0A9E4HR75-F1
#
_cell.length_a   1.000
_cell.length_b   1.000
_cell.length_c   1.000
_cell.angle_alpha   90.00
_cell.angle_beta   90.00
_cell.angle_gamma   90.00
#
_symmetry.space_group_name_H-M   'P 1'
#
loop_
_entity.id
_entity.type
_entity.pdbx_description
1 polymer ?
#
loop_
_entity_poly.entity_id
_entity_poly.type
_entity_poly.pdbx_seq_one_letter_code
_entity_poly.pdbx_strand_id
1 'polypeptide(L)'
;MDQLRSITEENARYNVGSTHRTFNVPTFGLFGLHPANTGRFDFQKRGEGCGGVDEAWEVRFEEVASPTMTRGYGGINLPARGHVCVDPETGDVYETGIELRHPAVEGRPETEAQATVTFGREPETGLWVPVEMRERYQERGGGRMNGTARYSDFRRFAVAVDEDWTEEPEPK
;
A
#
# COMPACT_ATOMS: atom_id res chain seq x y z
N MET A 1 -7.98 2.67 15.20
CA MET A 1 -8.44 2.72 13.79
C MET A 1 -8.35 4.14 13.20
N ASP A 2 -8.19 5.18 14.02
CA ASP A 2 -8.24 6.59 13.57
C ASP A 2 -6.96 7.13 12.92
N GLN A 3 -5.78 6.62 13.30
CA GLN A 3 -4.50 7.12 12.78
C GLN A 3 -4.28 6.80 11.29
N LEU A 4 -4.80 5.67 10.81
CA LEU A 4 -4.73 5.27 9.39
C LEU A 4 -5.61 6.18 8.50
N ARG A 5 -6.75 6.63 9.03
CA ARG A 5 -7.68 7.50 8.31
C ARG A 5 -7.07 8.88 8.09
N SER A 6 -6.40 9.41 9.11
CA SER A 6 -5.71 10.70 9.05
C SER A 6 -4.57 10.72 8.02
N ILE A 7 -3.78 9.65 7.89
CA ILE A 7 -2.70 9.57 6.90
C ILE A 7 -3.26 9.48 5.46
N THR A 8 -4.36 8.76 5.26
CA THR A 8 -5.03 8.68 3.95
C THR A 8 -5.71 10.00 3.57
N GLU A 9 -6.31 10.70 4.54
CA GLU A 9 -6.99 11.99 4.32
C GLU A 9 -5.99 13.15 4.08
N GLU A 10 -4.82 13.16 4.72
CA GLU A 10 -3.79 14.18 4.43
C GLU A 10 -3.18 14.03 3.04
N ASN A 11 -2.99 12.80 2.55
CA ASN A 11 -2.55 12.55 1.18
C ASN A 11 -3.61 12.94 0.14
N ALA A 12 -4.90 12.92 0.52
CA ALA A 12 -5.99 13.27 -0.38
C ALA A 12 -5.98 14.75 -0.81
N ARG A 13 -5.32 15.63 -0.04
CA ARG A 13 -5.23 17.08 -0.29
C ARG A 13 -4.42 17.44 -1.54
N TYR A 14 -3.53 16.55 -1.99
CA TYR A 14 -2.68 16.77 -3.16
C TYR A 14 -3.14 16.00 -4.40
N ASN A 15 -4.31 15.35 -4.35
CA ASN A 15 -4.83 14.57 -5.47
C ASN A 15 -5.23 15.49 -6.63
N VAL A 16 -4.59 15.31 -7.79
CA VAL A 16 -4.97 15.94 -9.05
C VAL A 16 -5.97 15.03 -9.78
N GLY A 17 -7.17 15.53 -10.08
CA GLY A 17 -8.22 14.84 -10.83
C GLY A 17 -9.41 14.36 -9.99
N SER A 18 -10.49 13.94 -10.66
CA SER A 18 -11.79 13.56 -10.08
C SER A 18 -11.82 12.16 -9.45
N THR A 19 -10.70 11.65 -8.93
CA THR A 19 -10.56 10.28 -8.40
C THR A 19 -10.29 10.33 -6.89
N HIS A 20 -11.18 9.75 -6.08
CA HIS A 20 -10.93 9.52 -4.65
C HIS A 20 -9.96 8.34 -4.53
N ARG A 21 -8.70 8.63 -4.23
CA ARG A 21 -7.60 7.65 -4.23
C ARG A 21 -7.31 7.18 -2.81
N THR A 22 -7.75 5.96 -2.48
CA THR A 22 -7.42 5.31 -1.20
C THR A 22 -6.15 4.44 -1.27
N PHE A 23 -5.62 4.15 -2.47
CA PHE A 23 -4.46 3.27 -2.65
C PHE A 23 -3.15 4.00 -3.00
N ASN A 24 -3.12 5.34 -2.93
CA ASN A 24 -1.90 6.16 -3.11
C ASN A 24 -0.85 5.99 -2.00
N VAL A 25 -1.07 5.06 -1.08
CA VAL A 25 -0.13 4.78 0.00
C VAL A 25 0.85 3.73 -0.53
N PRO A 26 2.18 3.99 -0.50
CA PRO A 26 3.18 3.07 -1.07
C PRO A 26 3.22 1.72 -0.36
N THR A 27 2.61 1.59 0.82
CA THR A 27 2.53 0.34 1.59
C THR A 27 1.22 -0.42 1.36
N PHE A 28 0.30 0.05 0.50
CA PHE A 28 -0.99 -0.62 0.31
C PHE A 28 -0.83 -2.09 -0.13
N GLY A 29 0.17 -2.37 -0.97
CA GLY A 29 0.43 -3.73 -1.47
C GLY A 29 0.83 -4.69 -0.34
N LEU A 30 1.49 -4.17 0.70
CA LEU A 30 1.88 -4.94 1.88
C LEU A 30 0.67 -5.26 2.78
N PHE A 31 -0.43 -4.51 2.69
CA PHE A 31 -1.60 -4.78 3.52
C PHE A 31 -2.22 -6.14 3.24
N GLY A 32 -2.14 -6.65 2.01
CA GLY A 32 -2.59 -8.02 1.72
C GLY A 32 -1.77 -9.07 2.48
N LEU A 33 -0.48 -8.81 2.72
CA LEU A 33 0.43 -9.71 3.42
C LEU A 33 0.33 -9.62 4.94
N HIS A 34 -0.30 -8.57 5.49
CA HIS A 34 -0.43 -8.42 6.93
C HIS A 34 -1.28 -9.57 7.50
N PRO A 35 -0.88 -10.27 8.59
CA PRO A 35 -1.60 -11.43 9.12
C PRO A 35 -3.09 -11.19 9.42
N ALA A 36 -3.47 -9.95 9.77
CA ALA A 36 -4.87 -9.58 9.98
C ALA A 36 -5.72 -9.56 8.70
N ASN A 37 -5.09 -9.53 7.53
CA ASN A 37 -5.72 -9.40 6.22
C ASN A 37 -5.51 -10.62 5.32
N THR A 38 -4.53 -11.49 5.58
CA THR A 38 -4.21 -12.62 4.69
C THR A 38 -5.43 -13.49 4.38
N GLY A 39 -6.32 -13.73 5.34
CA GLY A 39 -7.57 -14.47 5.12
C GLY A 39 -8.60 -13.78 4.21
N ARG A 40 -8.33 -12.57 3.72
CA ARG A 40 -9.17 -11.80 2.79
C ARG A 40 -8.73 -11.97 1.33
N PHE A 41 -7.60 -12.60 1.09
CA PHE A 41 -6.96 -12.71 -0.21
C PHE A 41 -6.64 -14.16 -0.54
N ASP A 42 -6.83 -14.52 -1.80
CA ASP A 42 -6.30 -15.77 -2.35
C ASP A 42 -4.91 -15.49 -2.94
N PHE A 43 -3.93 -16.32 -2.57
CA PHE A 43 -2.53 -16.17 -2.99
C PHE A 43 -2.10 -17.34 -3.87
N GLN A 44 -1.30 -17.02 -4.89
CA GLN A 44 -0.71 -18.04 -5.76
C GLN A 44 0.71 -17.63 -6.20
N LYS A 45 1.70 -18.50 -5.93
CA LYS A 45 3.03 -18.37 -6.56
C LYS A 45 2.88 -18.57 -8.07
N ARG A 46 3.33 -17.60 -8.85
CA ARG A 46 3.34 -17.63 -10.32
C ARG A 46 4.66 -18.09 -10.89
N GLY A 47 5.76 -17.73 -10.26
CA GLY A 47 7.10 -18.02 -10.75
C GLY A 47 8.20 -17.47 -9.85
N GLU A 48 9.39 -17.43 -10.43
CA GLU A 48 10.63 -16.88 -9.87
C GLU A 48 11.18 -15.85 -10.87
N GLY A 49 12.02 -14.92 -10.42
CA GLY A 49 12.54 -13.84 -11.25
C GLY A 49 11.60 -12.63 -11.30
N CYS A 50 11.50 -11.90 -10.18
CA CYS A 50 10.54 -10.80 -9.99
C CYS A 50 11.24 -9.58 -9.37
N GLY A 51 10.80 -8.37 -9.72
CA GLY A 51 11.32 -7.15 -9.09
C GLY A 51 12.81 -6.89 -9.35
N GLY A 52 13.36 -7.48 -10.42
CA GLY A 52 14.78 -7.41 -10.76
C GLY A 52 15.69 -8.35 -9.99
N VAL A 53 15.13 -9.35 -9.29
CA VAL A 53 15.87 -10.36 -8.52
C VAL A 53 15.48 -11.75 -9.01
N ASP A 54 16.46 -12.57 -9.40
CA ASP A 54 16.25 -13.87 -10.05
C ASP A 54 15.62 -14.90 -9.10
N GLU A 55 16.02 -14.90 -7.83
CA GLU A 55 15.55 -15.84 -6.82
C GLU A 55 14.20 -15.43 -6.18
N ALA A 56 13.75 -14.21 -6.43
CA ALA A 56 12.51 -13.69 -5.83
C ALA A 56 11.28 -14.40 -6.39
N TRP A 57 10.36 -14.76 -5.50
CA TRP A 57 9.07 -15.33 -5.90
C TRP A 57 8.11 -14.24 -6.35
N GLU A 58 7.46 -14.43 -7.51
CA GLU A 58 6.26 -13.67 -7.87
C GLU A 58 5.05 -14.35 -7.23
N VAL A 59 4.46 -13.72 -6.21
CA VAL A 59 3.21 -14.17 -5.59
C VAL A 59 2.10 -13.23 -6.02
N ARG A 60 1.10 -13.76 -6.74
CA ARG A 60 -0.11 -13.00 -7.07
C ARG A 60 -1.16 -13.13 -5.99
N PHE A 61 -1.95 -12.07 -5.84
CA PHE A 61 -3.07 -12.05 -4.92
C PHE A 61 -4.33 -11.46 -5.57
N GLU A 62 -5.49 -11.89 -5.08
CA GLU A 62 -6.81 -11.33 -5.39
C GLU A 62 -7.64 -11.22 -4.11
N GLU A 63 -8.24 -10.05 -3.86
CA GLU A 63 -9.16 -9.87 -2.73
C GLU A 63 -10.47 -10.60 -3.00
N VAL A 64 -10.82 -11.53 -2.11
CA VAL A 64 -12.04 -12.34 -2.21
C VAL A 64 -13.08 -12.00 -1.14
N ALA A 65 -12.68 -11.26 -0.10
CA ALA A 65 -13.58 -10.86 0.98
C ALA A 65 -14.43 -9.63 0.65
N SER A 66 -15.64 -9.59 1.20
CA SER A 66 -16.55 -8.44 1.13
C SER A 66 -16.89 -7.92 2.53
N PRO A 67 -17.07 -6.59 2.72
CA PRO A 67 -16.80 -5.52 1.74
C PRO A 67 -15.29 -5.45 1.43
N THR A 68 -14.94 -4.97 0.25
CA THR A 68 -13.52 -4.85 -0.15
C THR A 68 -12.82 -3.75 0.64
N MET A 69 -11.50 -3.86 0.76
CA MET A 69 -10.68 -2.88 1.48
C MET A 69 -10.76 -1.49 0.83
N THR A 70 -10.82 -1.46 -0.50
CA THR A 70 -11.02 -0.23 -1.27
C THR A 70 -12.46 -0.15 -1.75
N ARG A 71 -13.10 1.01 -1.57
CA ARG A 71 -14.44 1.29 -2.10
C ARG A 71 -14.39 2.47 -3.06
N GLY A 72 -15.07 2.30 -4.19
CA GLY A 72 -15.23 3.32 -5.21
C GLY A 72 -16.40 4.27 -4.94
N TYR A 73 -16.74 5.03 -5.97
CA TYR A 73 -17.91 5.90 -5.98
C TYR A 73 -19.20 5.12 -5.74
N GLY A 74 -20.13 5.74 -5.00
CA GLY A 74 -21.35 5.07 -4.56
C GLY A 74 -21.13 3.91 -3.58
N GLY A 75 -19.92 3.75 -3.02
CA GLY A 75 -19.60 2.67 -2.08
C GLY A 75 -19.37 1.30 -2.74
N ILE A 76 -19.17 1.27 -4.06
CA ILE A 76 -18.96 0.04 -4.82
C ILE A 76 -17.68 -0.65 -4.36
N ASN A 77 -17.77 -1.98 -4.19
CA ASN A 77 -16.60 -2.80 -3.87
C ASN A 77 -15.63 -2.83 -5.06
N LEU A 78 -14.36 -2.51 -4.79
CA LEU A 78 -13.26 -2.58 -5.74
C LEU A 78 -12.24 -3.61 -5.25
N PRO A 79 -12.37 -4.89 -5.64
CA PRO A 79 -11.44 -5.93 -5.19
C PRO A 79 -10.05 -5.65 -5.75
N ALA A 80 -9.05 -5.65 -4.87
CA ALA A 80 -7.66 -5.47 -5.25
C ALA A 80 -7.09 -6.74 -5.87
N ARG A 81 -6.37 -6.60 -6.97
CA ARG A 81 -5.53 -7.65 -7.56
C ARG A 81 -4.11 -7.16 -7.57
N GLY A 82 -3.15 -8.07 -7.63
CA GLY A 82 -1.77 -7.64 -7.72
C GLY A 82 -0.76 -8.75 -7.56
N HIS A 83 0.48 -8.32 -7.31
CA HIS A 83 1.61 -9.19 -7.08
C HIS A 83 2.54 -8.63 -6.01
N VAL A 84 3.31 -9.52 -5.42
CA VAL A 84 4.46 -9.20 -4.59
C VAL A 84 5.66 -9.99 -5.09
N CYS A 85 6.78 -9.31 -5.27
CA CYS A 85 8.09 -9.92 -5.45
C CYS A 85 8.77 -10.03 -4.09
N VAL A 86 9.00 -11.26 -3.61
CA VAL A 86 9.45 -11.52 -2.24
C VAL A 86 10.61 -12.52 -2.20
N ASP A 87 11.57 -12.27 -1.32
CA ASP A 87 12.59 -13.23 -0.94
C ASP A 87 11.94 -14.39 -0.15
N PRO A 88 12.04 -15.64 -0.62
CA PRO A 88 11.38 -16.77 0.05
C PRO A 88 12.02 -17.18 1.38
N GLU A 89 13.27 -16.78 1.64
CA GLU A 89 14.00 -17.12 2.86
C GLU A 89 13.84 -16.03 3.93
N THR A 90 13.97 -14.75 3.55
CA THR A 90 13.96 -13.63 4.49
C THR A 90 12.59 -12.96 4.61
N GLY A 91 11.74 -13.09 3.59
CA GLY A 91 10.48 -12.35 3.48
C GLY A 91 10.65 -10.90 3.04
N ASP A 92 11.85 -10.50 2.62
CA ASP A 92 12.10 -9.16 2.08
C ASP A 92 11.27 -8.92 0.82
N VAL A 93 10.58 -7.79 0.77
CA VAL A 93 9.77 -7.41 -0.39
C VAL A 93 10.57 -6.47 -1.27
N TYR A 94 10.73 -6.82 -2.54
CA TYR A 94 11.45 -6.02 -3.54
C TYR A 94 10.50 -5.12 -4.34
N GLU A 95 9.29 -5.61 -4.60
CA GLU A 95 8.28 -4.88 -5.37
C GLU A 95 6.87 -5.34 -4.98
N THR A 96 5.91 -4.42 -5.03
CA THR A 96 4.49 -4.75 -5.02
C THR A 96 3.77 -4.10 -6.19
N GLY A 97 2.84 -4.82 -6.82
CA GLY A 97 1.90 -4.29 -7.79
C GLY A 97 0.46 -4.37 -7.27
N ILE A 98 -0.35 -3.36 -7.56
CA ILE A 98 -1.79 -3.33 -7.30
C ILE A 98 -2.52 -2.89 -8.56
N GLU A 99 -3.65 -3.54 -8.82
CA GLU A 99 -4.60 -3.24 -9.88
C GLU A 99 -5.99 -3.10 -9.28
N LEU A 100 -6.69 -2.03 -9.65
CA LEU A 100 -8.08 -1.76 -9.30
C LEU A 100 -8.85 -1.38 -10.55
N ARG A 101 -10.09 -1.85 -10.67
CA ARG A 101 -10.98 -1.52 -11.78
C ARG A 101 -12.27 -0.92 -11.25
N HIS A 102 -12.48 0.35 -11.53
CA HIS A 102 -13.72 1.04 -11.23
C HIS A 102 -14.66 0.94 -12.45
N PRO A 103 -15.86 0.35 -12.30
CA PRO A 103 -16.82 0.29 -13.41
C PRO A 103 -17.36 1.68 -13.77
N ALA A 104 -17.95 1.82 -14.96
CA ALA A 104 -18.61 3.07 -15.35
C ALA A 104 -19.87 3.33 -14.48
N VAL A 105 -19.95 4.49 -13.84
CA VAL A 105 -21.00 4.83 -12.86
C VAL A 105 -21.27 6.34 -12.91
N GLU A 106 -22.54 6.75 -12.87
CA GLU A 106 -22.95 8.17 -12.77
C GLU A 106 -22.30 9.09 -13.82
N GLY A 107 -22.22 8.63 -15.07
CA GLY A 107 -21.61 9.39 -16.17
C GLY A 107 -20.08 9.43 -16.13
N ARG A 108 -19.43 8.69 -15.22
CA ARG A 108 -17.98 8.51 -15.18
C ARG A 108 -17.57 7.28 -15.99
N PRO A 109 -16.50 7.38 -16.79
CA PRO A 109 -16.00 6.24 -17.54
C PRO A 109 -15.44 5.17 -16.59
N GLU A 110 -15.44 3.93 -17.07
CA GLU A 110 -14.66 2.86 -16.45
C GLU A 110 -13.20 3.30 -16.33
N THR A 111 -12.60 3.05 -15.18
CA THR A 111 -11.23 3.48 -14.88
C THR A 111 -10.41 2.32 -14.34
N GLU A 112 -9.29 2.03 -14.99
CA GLU A 112 -8.28 1.10 -14.48
C GLU A 112 -7.18 1.90 -13.77
N ALA A 113 -6.84 1.46 -12.57
CA ALA A 113 -5.84 2.05 -11.70
C ALA A 113 -4.76 1.01 -11.42
N GLN A 114 -3.50 1.37 -11.62
CA GLN A 114 -2.36 0.51 -11.37
C GLN A 114 -1.32 1.28 -10.55
N ALA A 115 -0.75 0.62 -9.55
CA ALA A 115 0.37 1.11 -8.78
C ALA A 115 1.45 0.05 -8.69
N THR A 116 2.70 0.43 -8.94
CA THR A 116 3.88 -0.40 -8.73
C THR A 116 4.79 0.33 -7.76
N VAL A 117 5.21 -0.34 -6.70
CA VAL A 117 6.10 0.20 -5.68
C VAL A 117 7.33 -0.67 -5.63
N THR A 118 8.51 -0.06 -5.81
CA THR A 118 9.79 -0.74 -5.61
C THR A 118 10.32 -0.41 -4.22
N PHE A 119 10.96 -1.40 -3.63
CA PHE A 119 11.53 -1.32 -2.29
C PHE A 119 13.05 -1.40 -2.39
N GLY A 120 13.71 -0.66 -1.52
CA GLY A 120 15.17 -0.65 -1.40
C GLY A 120 15.58 -0.77 0.05
N ARG A 121 16.76 -1.35 0.27
CA ARG A 121 17.33 -1.48 1.60
C ARG A 121 17.84 -0.12 2.08
N GLU A 122 17.29 0.34 3.19
CA GLU A 122 17.70 1.57 3.84
C GLU A 122 18.92 1.28 4.76
N PRO A 123 20.07 1.97 4.59
CA PRO A 123 21.30 1.63 5.29
C PRO A 123 21.28 1.84 6.80
N GLU A 124 20.60 2.86 7.31
CA GLU A 124 20.63 3.25 8.74
C GLU A 124 19.83 2.28 9.63
N THR A 125 18.74 1.74 9.11
CA THR A 125 17.79 0.85 9.78
C THR A 125 17.93 -0.60 9.31
N GLY A 126 18.50 -0.81 8.12
CA GLY A 126 18.60 -2.12 7.48
C GLY A 126 17.29 -2.65 6.92
N LEU A 127 16.21 -1.85 6.96
CA LEU A 127 14.86 -2.23 6.54
C LEU A 127 14.66 -2.04 5.03
N TRP A 128 13.80 -2.86 4.44
CA TRP A 128 13.29 -2.64 3.08
C TRP A 128 12.14 -1.63 3.13
N VAL A 129 12.35 -0.48 2.50
CA VAL A 129 11.40 0.64 2.48
C VAL A 129 11.01 0.99 1.04
N PRO A 130 9.82 1.55 0.79
CA PRO A 130 9.46 2.03 -0.54
C PRO A 130 10.46 3.08 -1.01
N VAL A 131 11.00 2.97 -2.21
CA VAL A 131 11.92 3.98 -2.78
C VAL A 131 11.30 4.71 -3.97
N GLU A 132 10.43 4.04 -4.71
CA GLU A 132 9.68 4.64 -5.81
C GLU A 132 8.29 4.01 -5.90
N MET A 133 7.28 4.84 -6.14
CA MET A 133 5.93 4.42 -6.50
C MET A 133 5.59 5.02 -7.86
N ARG A 134 5.19 4.16 -8.80
CA ARG A 134 4.66 4.55 -10.11
C ARG A 134 3.18 4.23 -10.13
N GLU A 135 2.40 5.21 -10.56
CA GLU A 135 0.96 5.05 -10.71
C GLU A 135 0.53 5.31 -12.15
N ARG A 136 -0.53 4.62 -12.55
CA ARG A 136 -1.19 4.82 -13.83
C ARG A 136 -2.70 4.72 -13.65
N TYR A 137 -3.39 5.65 -14.28
CA TYR A 137 -4.84 5.67 -14.38
C TYR A 137 -5.20 5.72 -15.85
N GLN A 138 -6.14 4.89 -16.25
CA GLN A 138 -6.63 4.81 -17.61
C GLN A 138 -8.14 4.77 -17.61
N GLU A 139 -8.76 5.79 -18.18
CA GLU A 139 -10.20 5.87 -18.39
C GLU A 139 -10.56 5.32 -19.77
N ARG A 140 -11.63 4.54 -19.81
CA ARG A 140 -12.25 4.12 -21.07
C ARG A 140 -12.78 5.36 -21.81
N GLY A 141 -12.15 5.70 -22.93
CA GLY A 141 -12.50 6.88 -23.72
C GLY A 141 -11.37 7.91 -23.87
N GLY A 142 -10.20 7.69 -23.25
CA GLY A 142 -8.97 8.41 -23.60
C GLY A 142 -8.31 9.22 -22.49
N GLY A 143 -8.86 9.22 -21.28
CA GLY A 143 -8.20 9.80 -20.11
C GLY A 143 -7.02 8.94 -19.67
N ARG A 144 -5.83 9.52 -19.55
CA ARG A 144 -4.67 8.84 -18.95
C ARG A 144 -3.90 9.78 -18.05
N MET A 145 -3.56 9.30 -16.87
CA MET A 145 -2.69 9.98 -15.93
C MET A 145 -1.62 9.02 -15.45
N ASN A 146 -0.39 9.51 -15.30
CA ASN A 146 0.68 8.76 -14.65
C ASN A 146 1.24 9.62 -13.50
N GLY A 147 1.69 8.97 -12.44
CA GLY A 147 2.34 9.62 -11.30
C GLY A 147 3.62 8.86 -10.94
N THR A 148 4.62 9.60 -10.44
CA THR A 148 5.83 9.02 -9.87
C THR A 148 6.10 9.72 -8.55
N ALA A 149 6.17 8.97 -7.46
CA ALA A 149 6.63 9.42 -6.16
C ALA A 149 7.96 8.74 -5.84
N ARG A 150 8.88 9.49 -5.24
CA ARG A 150 10.17 8.99 -4.74
C ARG A 150 10.25 9.27 -3.26
N TYR A 151 10.73 8.29 -2.50
CA TYR A 151 10.80 8.37 -1.05
C TYR A 151 12.27 8.32 -0.63
N SER A 152 12.68 9.25 0.22
CA SER A 152 14.04 9.41 0.73
C SER A 152 13.99 9.88 2.18
N ASP A 153 15.16 9.97 2.82
CA ASP A 153 15.33 10.57 4.15
C ASP A 153 14.48 9.90 5.24
N PHE A 154 14.50 8.57 5.27
CA PHE A 154 13.78 7.76 6.26
C PHE A 154 14.31 8.06 7.66
N ARG A 155 13.40 8.37 8.58
CA ARG A 155 13.75 8.67 9.98
C ARG A 155 13.12 7.64 10.89
N ARG A 156 13.93 7.05 11.78
CA ARG A 156 13.42 6.22 12.86
C ARG A 156 12.80 7.12 13.93
N PHE A 157 11.51 6.96 14.18
CA PHE A 157 10.86 7.57 15.32
C PHE A 157 11.03 6.65 16.54
N ALA A 158 11.79 7.09 17.55
CA ALA A 158 11.95 6.39 18.81
C ALA A 158 11.36 7.27 19.93
N VAL A 159 10.37 6.74 20.65
CA VAL A 159 9.86 7.39 21.87
C VAL A 159 10.55 6.72 23.05
N ALA A 160 11.42 7.46 23.74
CA ALA A 160 11.89 7.07 25.06
C ALA A 160 10.94 7.70 26.09
N VAL A 161 10.32 6.87 26.92
CA VAL A 161 9.54 7.32 28.06
C VAL A 161 10.44 7.14 29.29
N ASP A 162 10.81 8.25 29.91
CA ASP A 162 11.46 8.26 31.23
C ASP A 162 10.37 8.66 32.24
N GLU A 163 10.01 7.74 33.13
CA GLU A 163 9.06 8.00 34.22
C GLU A 163 9.87 8.28 35.50
N ASP A 164 9.88 9.54 35.94
CA ASP A 164 10.45 9.93 37.23
C ASP A 164 9.31 10.02 38.26
N TRP A 165 9.24 9.05 39.17
CA TRP A 165 8.25 9.01 40.25
C TRP A 165 8.84 9.67 41.49
N THR A 166 8.28 10.80 41.90
CA THR A 166 8.55 11.38 43.22
C THR A 166 7.49 10.89 44.20
N GLU A 167 7.89 10.05 45.15
CA GLU A 167 7.03 9.57 46.24
C GLU A 167 6.75 10.75 47.21
N GLU A 168 5.49 11.16 47.34
CA GLU A 168 5.08 12.15 48.35
C GLU A 168 5.13 11.54 49.76
N PRO A 169 5.65 12.25 50.78
CA PRO A 169 5.76 11.70 52.12
C PRO A 169 4.39 11.58 52.80
N GLU A 170 4.17 10.45 53.49
CA GLU A 170 2.90 10.15 54.17
C GLU A 170 2.50 11.19 55.24
N PRO A 171 1.20 11.55 55.33
CA PRO A 171 0.71 12.46 56.35
C PRO A 171 0.67 11.78 57.73
N LYS A 172 1.16 12.48 58.74
CA LYS A 172 1.14 12.08 60.16
C LYS A 172 -0.23 12.20 60.81
#